data_AF-A0A255ZVD7-F1
#
_entry.id   AF-A0A255ZVD7-F1
#
_cell.length_a   1.000
_cell.length_b   1.000
_cell.length_c   1.000
_cell.angle_alpha   90.00
_cell.angle_beta   90.00
_cell.angle_gamma   90.00
#
_symmetry.space_group_name_H-M   'P 1'
#
loop_
_entity.id
_entity.type
_entity.pdbx_description
1 polymer ?
#
loop_
_entity_poly.entity_id
_entity_poly.type
_entity_poly.pdbx_seq_one_letter_code
_entity_poly.pdbx_strand_id
1 'polypeptide(L)'
;METLSTKVLTAFKGNFAAMVERLYHEEPSLQGYQGTLESSIRMHFAQMSARNHLWKRDTFRRLLLHMYAKKCFAVLKNPEYIRVLANISAFGNTMVREPETWRKDSLTPQGQLASLIRHCFAQYDVPEFLEYVFAGDNKIHMLWYVQLGRGESVQQLSGFPVQFTKRMAHEFRATPFEFTVEQAIRRAQALGFGANVLRAEVLAWSSLQRNFENEAFKAEVIQFIARVPENLTIDVVEPVLEYVFQMQRQNPAYSMRGRTWAALARLSAEWHRDMARKREA
;
A
#
# COMPACT_ATOMS: atom_id res chain seq x y z
N MET A 1 -48.82 4.20 -7.30
CA MET A 1 -48.17 2.86 -7.26
C MET A 1 -46.70 3.05 -6.98
N GLU A 2 -46.28 2.99 -5.70
CA GLU A 2 -44.87 2.97 -5.35
C GLU A 2 -44.33 1.55 -5.52
N THR A 3 -43.38 1.37 -6.43
CA THR A 3 -42.70 0.09 -6.65
C THR A 3 -41.91 -0.34 -5.41
N LEU A 4 -41.86 -1.64 -5.12
CA LEU A 4 -41.13 -2.28 -4.00
C LEU A 4 -39.69 -1.75 -3.81
N SER A 5 -39.01 -1.38 -4.90
CA SER A 5 -37.66 -0.78 -4.88
C SER A 5 -37.60 0.56 -4.12
N THR A 6 -38.64 1.39 -4.24
CA THR A 6 -38.73 2.71 -3.58
C THR A 6 -38.97 2.56 -2.08
N LYS A 7 -39.76 1.56 -1.65
CA LYS A 7 -40.01 1.27 -0.23
C LYS A 7 -38.76 0.72 0.47
N VAL A 8 -37.99 -0.15 -0.19
CA VAL A 8 -36.71 -0.68 0.33
C VAL A 8 -35.67 0.44 0.50
N LEU A 9 -35.59 1.38 -0.44
CA LEU A 9 -34.69 2.54 -0.36
C LEU A 9 -35.08 3.53 0.75
N THR A 10 -36.36 3.62 1.11
CA THR A 10 -36.85 4.54 2.14
C THR A 10 -36.69 3.94 3.55
N ALA A 11 -36.86 2.62 3.69
CA ALA A 11 -36.55 1.89 4.93
C ALA A 11 -35.05 1.91 5.29
N PHE A 12 -34.16 1.90 4.29
CA PHE A 12 -32.72 2.01 4.51
C PHE A 12 -32.28 3.40 5.00
N LYS A 13 -33.03 4.46 4.68
CA LYS A 13 -32.71 5.89 4.97
C LYS A 13 -32.79 6.30 6.43
N GLY A 14 -33.61 5.62 7.23
CA GLY A 14 -33.64 5.83 8.68
C GLY A 14 -32.72 4.88 9.45
N ASN A 15 -32.59 3.63 8.99
CA ASN A 15 -31.99 2.57 9.81
C ASN A 15 -30.45 2.61 9.83
N PHE A 16 -29.77 2.93 8.72
CA PHE A 16 -28.30 2.94 8.70
C PHE A 16 -27.72 4.07 9.55
N ALA A 17 -28.23 5.30 9.41
CA ALA A 17 -27.74 6.44 10.19
C ALA A 17 -27.99 6.21 11.69
N ALA A 18 -29.19 5.76 12.08
CA ALA A 18 -29.50 5.43 13.47
C ALA A 18 -28.62 4.30 14.03
N MET A 19 -28.33 3.27 13.21
CA MET A 19 -27.39 2.21 13.58
C MET A 19 -25.99 2.75 13.82
N VAL A 20 -25.46 3.60 12.93
CA VAL A 20 -24.12 4.21 13.09
C VAL A 20 -24.06 5.07 14.36
N GLU A 21 -25.08 5.89 14.62
CA GLU A 21 -25.13 6.73 15.83
C GLU A 21 -25.20 5.88 17.10
N ARG A 22 -26.03 4.84 17.11
CA ARG A 22 -26.10 3.90 18.24
C ARG A 22 -24.73 3.27 18.49
N LEU A 23 -24.09 2.69 17.47
CA LEU A 23 -22.77 2.08 17.60
C LEU A 23 -21.69 3.07 18.02
N TYR A 24 -21.78 4.34 17.59
CA TYR A 24 -20.86 5.40 18.00
C TYR A 24 -20.93 5.68 19.51
N HIS A 25 -22.11 5.61 20.12
CA HIS A 25 -22.30 5.82 21.56
C HIS A 25 -22.15 4.55 22.42
N GLU A 26 -22.19 3.36 21.81
CA GLU A 26 -21.97 2.09 22.53
C GLU A 26 -20.57 2.01 23.14
N GLU A 27 -20.49 1.46 24.36
CA GLU A 27 -19.21 1.16 24.99
C GLU A 27 -18.42 0.14 24.15
N PRO A 28 -17.09 0.30 24.01
CA PRO A 28 -16.27 -0.64 23.25
C PRO A 28 -16.38 -2.07 23.80
N SER A 29 -16.99 -2.96 23.02
CA SER A 29 -17.03 -4.40 23.28
C SER A 29 -16.42 -5.13 22.09
N LEU A 30 -15.35 -5.88 22.33
CA LEU A 30 -14.68 -6.69 21.31
C LEU A 30 -15.48 -7.97 21.05
N GLN A 31 -16.63 -7.81 20.40
CA GLN A 31 -17.32 -8.91 19.74
C GLN A 31 -16.73 -9.07 18.34
N GLY A 32 -16.38 -10.30 17.95
CA GLY A 32 -15.84 -10.58 16.62
C GLY A 32 -16.84 -10.27 15.50
N TYR A 33 -16.37 -10.26 14.25
CA TYR A 33 -17.24 -10.12 13.08
C TYR A 33 -18.23 -11.29 12.99
N GLN A 34 -19.52 -10.99 12.88
CA GLN A 34 -20.61 -11.98 12.87
C GLN A 34 -21.25 -12.13 11.48
N GLY A 35 -20.56 -11.70 10.42
CA GLY A 35 -21.10 -11.80 9.05
C GLY A 35 -22.08 -10.70 8.66
N THR A 36 -22.30 -9.69 9.53
CA THR A 36 -23.25 -8.58 9.28
C THR A 36 -22.53 -7.25 9.15
N LEU A 37 -23.10 -6.33 8.36
CA LEU A 37 -22.60 -4.95 8.23
C LEU A 37 -22.49 -4.25 9.60
N GLU A 38 -23.50 -4.42 10.45
CA GLU A 38 -23.48 -3.87 11.80
C GLU A 38 -22.29 -4.40 12.62
N SER A 39 -22.04 -5.71 12.59
CA SER A 39 -20.92 -6.32 13.32
C SER A 39 -19.55 -5.83 12.78
N SER A 40 -19.43 -5.58 11.48
CA SER A 40 -18.21 -5.02 10.88
C SER A 40 -17.95 -3.59 11.35
N ILE A 41 -18.96 -2.72 11.33
CA ILE A 41 -18.84 -1.34 11.81
C ILE A 41 -18.57 -1.30 13.32
N ARG A 42 -19.28 -2.13 14.09
CA ARG A 42 -19.12 -2.28 15.55
C ARG A 42 -17.69 -2.68 15.91
N MET A 43 -17.11 -3.64 15.21
CA MET A 43 -15.73 -4.08 15.42
C MET A 43 -14.73 -2.93 15.28
N HIS A 44 -14.87 -2.10 14.24
CA HIS A 44 -13.98 -0.94 14.05
C HIS A 44 -14.19 0.14 15.12
N PHE A 45 -15.43 0.42 15.52
CA PHE A 45 -15.67 1.31 16.66
C PHE A 45 -15.06 0.75 17.95
N ALA A 46 -15.15 -0.55 18.21
CA ALA A 46 -14.58 -1.16 19.41
C ALA A 46 -13.04 -1.08 19.46
N GLN A 47 -12.38 -1.04 18.30
CA GLN A 47 -10.92 -0.84 18.20
C GLN A 47 -10.50 0.63 18.40
N MET A 48 -11.43 1.58 18.27
CA MET A 48 -11.17 3.00 18.47
C MET A 48 -11.45 3.39 19.92
N SER A 49 -10.53 4.14 20.53
CA SER A 49 -10.69 4.57 21.91
C SER A 49 -11.90 5.51 22.06
N ALA A 50 -12.74 5.22 23.06
CA ALA A 50 -13.86 6.06 23.49
C ALA A 50 -13.45 7.14 24.52
N ARG A 51 -12.15 7.23 24.86
CA ARG A 51 -11.62 8.17 25.86
C ARG A 51 -10.48 9.04 25.31
N ASN A 52 -9.60 8.45 24.52
CA ASN A 52 -8.43 9.10 23.93
C ASN A 52 -8.58 9.21 22.42
N HIS A 53 -8.02 10.27 21.81
CA HIS A 53 -8.06 10.46 20.35
C HIS A 53 -9.46 10.31 19.74
N LEU A 54 -10.47 10.91 20.39
CA LEU A 54 -11.88 10.82 20.00
C LEU A 54 -12.13 11.19 18.54
N TRP A 55 -11.27 12.03 17.96
CA TRP A 55 -11.28 12.38 16.54
C TRP A 55 -11.25 11.15 15.62
N LYS A 56 -10.61 10.03 15.97
CA LYS A 56 -10.64 8.80 15.14
C LYS A 56 -12.05 8.25 15.02
N ARG A 57 -12.73 8.18 16.17
CA ARG A 57 -14.08 7.65 16.30
C ARG A 57 -15.08 8.58 15.61
N ASP A 58 -14.97 9.88 15.85
CA ASP A 58 -15.81 10.89 15.23
C ASP A 58 -15.61 10.95 13.71
N THR A 59 -14.36 10.94 13.24
CA THR A 59 -14.06 10.91 11.80
C THR A 59 -14.64 9.67 11.13
N PHE A 60 -14.55 8.50 11.77
CA PHE A 60 -15.13 7.27 11.21
C PHE A 60 -16.66 7.37 11.09
N ARG A 61 -17.34 7.85 12.14
CA ARG A 61 -18.78 8.14 12.11
C ARG A 61 -19.13 9.09 10.95
N ARG A 62 -18.42 10.21 10.85
CA ARG A 62 -18.64 11.23 9.81
C ARG A 62 -18.47 10.68 8.40
N LEU A 63 -17.44 9.87 8.17
CA LEU A 63 -17.21 9.18 6.90
C LEU A 63 -18.37 8.23 6.55
N LEU A 64 -18.82 7.40 7.49
CA LEU A 64 -19.93 6.47 7.26
C LEU A 64 -21.22 7.22 6.89
N LEU A 65 -21.58 8.25 7.67
CA LEU A 65 -22.79 9.05 7.44
C LEU A 65 -22.71 9.83 6.12
N HIS A 66 -21.53 10.38 5.78
CA HIS A 66 -21.34 11.11 4.53
C HIS A 66 -21.42 10.19 3.31
N MET A 67 -20.75 9.03 3.36
CA MET A 67 -20.85 8.03 2.29
C MET A 67 -22.29 7.53 2.11
N TYR A 68 -23.05 7.45 3.20
CA TYR A 68 -24.46 7.14 3.17
C TYR A 68 -25.27 8.24 2.47
N ALA A 69 -25.07 9.50 2.86
CA ALA A 69 -25.73 10.66 2.28
C ALA A 69 -25.44 10.81 0.77
N LYS A 70 -24.22 10.47 0.33
CA LYS A 70 -23.81 10.46 -1.08
C LYS A 70 -24.22 9.19 -1.85
N LYS A 71 -25.01 8.31 -1.23
CA LYS A 71 -25.51 7.06 -1.81
C LYS A 71 -24.38 6.12 -2.29
N CYS A 72 -23.25 6.11 -1.59
CA CYS A 72 -22.13 5.20 -1.85
C CYS A 72 -22.40 3.82 -1.22
N PHE A 73 -23.56 3.23 -1.51
CA PHE A 73 -24.02 2.01 -0.84
C PHE A 73 -23.14 0.79 -1.13
N ALA A 74 -22.50 0.73 -2.30
CA ALA A 74 -21.57 -0.34 -2.63
C ALA A 74 -20.29 -0.28 -1.78
N VAL A 75 -19.84 0.93 -1.41
CA VAL A 75 -18.77 1.11 -0.40
C VAL A 75 -19.27 0.59 0.95
N LEU A 76 -20.46 1.03 1.38
CA LEU A 76 -20.98 0.70 2.70
C LEU A 76 -21.42 -0.75 2.89
N LYS A 77 -21.64 -1.52 1.83
CA LYS A 77 -22.02 -2.94 1.93
C LYS A 77 -20.83 -3.89 1.99
N ASN A 78 -19.63 -3.42 1.68
CA ASN A 78 -18.43 -4.26 1.63
C ASN A 78 -17.58 -4.03 2.89
N PRO A 79 -17.40 -5.05 3.76
CA PRO A 79 -16.55 -4.94 4.95
C PRO A 79 -15.13 -4.46 4.66
N GLU A 80 -14.53 -4.84 3.53
CA GLU A 80 -13.19 -4.39 3.15
C GLU A 80 -13.13 -2.87 2.88
N TYR A 81 -14.21 -2.30 2.37
CA TYR A 81 -14.31 -0.85 2.15
C TYR A 81 -14.67 -0.10 3.43
N ILE A 82 -15.39 -0.71 4.36
CA ILE A 82 -15.55 -0.17 5.71
C ILE A 82 -14.19 -0.09 6.42
N ARG A 83 -13.33 -1.10 6.25
CA ARG A 83 -11.94 -1.08 6.75
C ARG A 83 -11.15 0.08 6.15
N VAL A 84 -11.31 0.39 4.86
CA VAL A 84 -10.70 1.59 4.25
C VAL A 84 -11.16 2.87 4.94
N LEU A 85 -12.47 3.04 5.22
CA LEU A 85 -12.98 4.22 5.94
C LEU A 85 -12.42 4.31 7.37
N ALA A 86 -12.25 3.18 8.07
CA ALA A 86 -11.60 3.13 9.37
C ALA A 86 -10.09 3.48 9.29
N ASN A 87 -9.42 3.10 8.21
CA ASN A 87 -8.04 3.48 7.95
C ASN A 87 -7.89 4.97 7.66
N ILE A 88 -8.82 5.59 6.91
CA ILE A 88 -8.89 7.04 6.72
C ILE A 88 -9.07 7.74 8.08
N SER A 89 -9.98 7.24 8.93
CA SER A 89 -10.24 7.87 10.23
C SER A 89 -9.05 7.83 11.19
N ALA A 90 -8.15 6.86 11.04
CA ALA A 90 -6.91 6.77 11.81
C ALA A 90 -5.99 7.98 11.62
N PHE A 91 -6.20 8.78 10.56
CA PHE A 91 -5.49 10.01 10.22
C PHE A 91 -6.41 11.24 10.22
N GLY A 92 -7.63 11.16 10.77
CA GLY A 92 -8.62 12.25 10.77
C GLY A 92 -8.12 13.61 11.26
N ASN A 93 -7.25 13.64 12.27
CA ASN A 93 -6.64 14.89 12.77
C ASN A 93 -5.61 15.52 11.81
N THR A 94 -5.33 14.89 10.67
CA THR A 94 -4.38 15.35 9.66
C THR A 94 -5.02 15.72 8.33
N MET A 95 -6.35 15.67 8.25
CA MET A 95 -7.09 16.01 7.04
C MET A 95 -6.86 17.47 6.61
N VAL A 96 -6.70 17.67 5.30
CA VAL A 96 -6.59 19.00 4.67
C VAL A 96 -7.95 19.58 4.27
N ARG A 97 -8.97 18.72 4.11
CA ARG A 97 -10.36 19.10 3.86
C ARG A 97 -11.29 18.15 4.59
N GLU A 98 -12.41 18.68 5.07
CA GLU A 98 -13.41 17.88 5.78
C GLU A 98 -14.13 16.90 4.84
N PRO A 99 -14.43 15.65 5.29
CA PRO A 99 -15.11 14.66 4.46
C PRO A 99 -16.42 15.15 3.85
N GLU A 100 -17.22 15.93 4.58
CA GLU A 100 -18.55 16.38 4.18
C GLU A 100 -18.52 17.32 2.97
N THR A 101 -17.38 17.97 2.72
CA THR A 101 -17.17 18.84 1.56
C THR A 101 -16.83 18.05 0.29
N TRP A 102 -16.50 16.76 0.41
CA TRP A 102 -16.22 15.89 -0.73
C TRP A 102 -17.46 15.72 -1.61
N ARG A 103 -17.23 15.73 -2.92
CA ARG A 103 -18.24 15.46 -3.94
C ARG A 103 -17.93 14.14 -4.62
N LYS A 104 -18.92 13.27 -4.69
CA LYS A 104 -18.85 12.03 -5.44
C LYS A 104 -18.62 12.32 -6.93
N ASP A 105 -17.49 11.88 -7.43
CA ASP A 105 -17.00 12.06 -8.80
C ASP A 105 -16.81 10.74 -9.58
N SER A 106 -16.95 9.59 -8.90
CA SER A 106 -16.83 8.26 -9.50
C SER A 106 -18.06 7.38 -9.28
N LEU A 107 -18.34 6.53 -10.27
CA LEU A 107 -19.38 5.50 -10.21
C LEU A 107 -18.90 4.20 -9.55
N THR A 108 -17.59 3.92 -9.56
CA THR A 108 -17.03 2.70 -8.97
C THR A 108 -16.73 2.90 -7.47
N PRO A 109 -16.93 1.89 -6.61
CA PRO A 109 -16.59 1.98 -5.18
C PRO A 109 -15.13 2.33 -4.93
N GLN A 110 -14.22 1.74 -5.72
CA GLN A 110 -12.78 1.99 -5.63
C GLN A 110 -12.46 3.44 -5.97
N GLY A 111 -13.03 3.97 -7.08
CA GLY A 111 -12.82 5.36 -7.46
C GLY A 111 -13.43 6.36 -6.46
N GLN A 112 -14.55 6.02 -5.82
CA GLN A 112 -15.13 6.82 -4.73
C GLN A 112 -14.20 6.89 -3.52
N LEU A 113 -13.60 5.77 -3.12
CA LEU A 113 -12.65 5.73 -2.01
C LEU A 113 -11.37 6.49 -2.35
N ALA A 114 -10.81 6.28 -3.55
CA ALA A 114 -9.63 6.97 -4.05
C ALA A 114 -9.83 8.51 -4.04
N SER A 115 -10.93 9.01 -4.59
CA SER A 115 -11.19 10.46 -4.61
C SER A 115 -11.48 11.03 -3.22
N LEU A 116 -12.11 10.26 -2.32
CA LEU A 116 -12.29 10.64 -0.93
C LEU A 116 -10.94 10.75 -0.19
N ILE A 117 -10.04 9.78 -0.39
CA ILE A 117 -8.69 9.79 0.19
C ILE A 117 -7.91 11.03 -0.30
N ARG A 118 -7.92 11.28 -1.62
CA ARG A 118 -7.30 12.49 -2.21
C ARG A 118 -7.90 13.76 -1.63
N HIS A 119 -9.22 13.86 -1.55
CA HIS A 119 -9.89 15.02 -1.01
C HIS A 119 -9.46 15.31 0.43
N CYS A 120 -9.46 14.28 1.27
CA CYS A 120 -9.13 14.38 2.69
C CYS A 120 -7.66 14.68 2.97
N PHE A 121 -6.70 14.19 2.16
CA PHE A 121 -5.27 14.25 2.50
C PHE A 121 -4.35 14.89 1.47
N ALA A 122 -4.78 15.11 0.23
CA ALA A 122 -3.95 15.66 -0.84
C ALA A 122 -4.24 17.17 -1.06
N GLN A 123 -3.31 18.01 -0.62
CA GLN A 123 -3.15 19.39 -1.09
C GLN A 123 -2.29 19.44 -2.36
N TYR A 124 -1.31 18.55 -2.45
CA TYR A 124 -0.46 18.33 -3.61
C TYR A 124 -0.67 16.92 -4.17
N ASP A 125 -0.36 16.73 -5.45
CA ASP A 125 -0.51 15.44 -6.11
C ASP A 125 0.30 14.35 -5.38
N VAL A 126 -0.36 13.22 -5.14
CA VAL A 126 0.24 12.01 -4.56
C VAL A 126 0.23 10.92 -5.63
N PRO A 127 1.29 10.10 -5.75
CA PRO A 127 1.31 9.00 -6.70
C PRO A 127 0.12 8.04 -6.52
N GLU A 128 -0.54 7.68 -7.62
CA GLU A 128 -1.79 6.91 -7.62
C GLU A 128 -1.63 5.52 -6.98
N PHE A 129 -0.47 4.88 -7.15
CA PHE A 129 -0.18 3.58 -6.52
C PHE A 129 -0.27 3.62 -4.98
N LEU A 130 -0.10 4.80 -4.36
CA LEU A 130 -0.23 4.96 -2.93
C LEU A 130 -1.69 5.09 -2.47
N GLU A 131 -2.67 5.29 -3.34
CA GLU A 131 -4.08 5.41 -2.92
C GLU A 131 -4.59 4.08 -2.31
N TYR A 132 -4.11 2.95 -2.84
CA TYR A 132 -4.48 1.61 -2.36
C TYR A 132 -3.89 1.24 -1.00
N VAL A 133 -2.96 2.01 -0.44
CA VAL A 133 -2.35 1.70 0.87
C VAL A 133 -3.38 1.72 2.00
N PHE A 134 -4.47 2.48 1.84
CA PHE A 134 -5.59 2.53 2.79
C PHE A 134 -6.44 1.25 2.79
N ALA A 135 -6.30 0.38 1.79
CA ALA A 135 -6.91 -0.96 1.79
C ALA A 135 -6.02 -2.02 2.48
N GLY A 136 -4.76 -1.69 2.79
CA GLY A 136 -3.85 -2.54 3.56
C GLY A 136 -3.86 -2.24 5.04
N ASP A 137 -2.89 -2.81 5.76
CA ASP A 137 -2.74 -2.64 7.22
C ASP A 137 -1.48 -1.83 7.60
N ASN A 138 -0.61 -1.52 6.63
CA ASN A 138 0.65 -0.81 6.88
C ASN A 138 0.41 0.69 7.12
N LYS A 139 0.39 1.09 8.39
CA LYS A 139 0.19 2.49 8.81
C LYS A 139 1.31 3.42 8.37
N ILE A 140 2.53 2.93 8.18
CA ILE A 140 3.64 3.74 7.70
C ILE A 140 3.40 4.15 6.24
N HIS A 141 2.90 3.25 5.39
CA HIS A 141 2.56 3.57 4.01
C HIS A 141 1.39 4.57 3.91
N MET A 142 0.38 4.44 4.77
CA MET A 142 -0.69 5.44 4.88
C MET A 142 -0.16 6.81 5.34
N LEU A 143 0.77 6.81 6.30
CA LEU A 143 1.43 8.03 6.75
C LEU A 143 2.21 8.69 5.60
N TRP A 144 2.90 7.91 4.76
CA TRP A 144 3.58 8.45 3.58
C TRP A 144 2.64 9.12 2.60
N TYR A 145 1.46 8.54 2.34
CA TYR A 145 0.43 9.19 1.53
C TYR A 145 0.08 10.57 2.11
N VAL A 146 -0.19 10.63 3.42
CA VAL A 146 -0.54 11.89 4.12
C VAL A 146 0.60 12.91 4.06
N GLN A 147 1.85 12.48 4.26
CA GLN A 147 3.03 13.36 4.19
C GLN A 147 3.21 13.94 2.78
N LEU A 148 3.16 13.08 1.74
CA LEU A 148 3.27 13.53 0.36
C LEU A 148 2.12 14.46 -0.04
N GLY A 149 0.91 14.17 0.42
CA GLY A 149 -0.27 15.01 0.18
C GLY A 149 -0.15 16.41 0.75
N ARG A 150 0.69 16.59 1.78
CA ARG A 150 1.01 17.90 2.40
C ARG A 150 2.24 18.59 1.78
N GLY A 151 2.90 17.94 0.83
CA GLY A 151 4.06 18.50 0.12
C GLY A 151 5.42 18.08 0.70
N GLU A 152 5.46 17.11 1.62
CA GLU A 152 6.73 16.55 2.09
C GLU A 152 7.50 15.87 0.93
N SER A 153 8.82 15.95 0.98
CA SER A 153 9.68 15.25 0.02
C SER A 153 9.70 13.75 0.31
N VAL A 154 9.80 12.91 -0.73
CA VAL A 154 9.98 11.45 -0.59
C VAL A 154 11.19 11.13 0.31
N GLN A 155 12.24 11.97 0.26
CA GLN A 155 13.46 11.80 1.05
C GLN A 155 13.26 12.08 2.56
N GLN A 156 12.14 12.71 2.93
CA GLN A 156 11.80 13.08 4.31
C GLN A 156 10.64 12.22 4.88
N LEU A 157 10.20 11.19 4.14
CA LEU A 157 9.16 10.31 4.60
C LEU A 157 9.59 9.54 5.85
N SER A 158 8.70 9.51 6.84
CA SER A 158 9.02 8.94 8.15
C SER A 158 9.19 7.42 8.06
N GLY A 159 10.35 6.92 8.48
CA GLY A 159 10.63 5.47 8.45
C GLY A 159 10.81 4.91 7.04
N PHE A 160 11.14 5.75 6.05
CA PHE A 160 11.42 5.28 4.70
C PHE A 160 12.64 4.33 4.69
N PRO A 161 12.54 3.14 4.08
CA PRO A 161 13.49 2.05 4.35
C PRO A 161 14.82 2.19 3.58
N VAL A 162 14.92 3.15 2.67
CA VAL A 162 16.07 3.32 1.79
C VAL A 162 16.48 4.79 1.69
N GLN A 163 17.74 5.05 1.36
CA GLN A 163 18.23 6.42 1.15
C GLN A 163 18.11 6.79 -0.34
N PHE A 164 17.10 7.59 -0.69
CA PHE A 164 16.90 8.04 -2.06
C PHE A 164 17.74 9.25 -2.42
N THR A 165 18.25 9.23 -3.65
CA THR A 165 18.69 10.45 -4.34
C THR A 165 17.49 11.26 -4.83
N LYS A 166 17.69 12.52 -5.21
CA LYS A 166 16.64 13.35 -5.84
C LYS A 166 16.05 12.68 -7.08
N ARG A 167 16.89 12.02 -7.88
CA ARG A 167 16.44 11.27 -9.06
C ARG A 167 15.53 10.11 -8.66
N MET A 168 15.94 9.28 -7.69
CA MET A 168 15.09 8.17 -7.22
C MET A 168 13.77 8.65 -6.64
N ALA A 169 13.77 9.75 -5.88
CA ALA A 169 12.55 10.37 -5.38
C ALA A 169 11.59 10.79 -6.51
N HIS A 170 12.13 11.34 -7.60
CA HIS A 170 11.35 11.65 -8.80
C HIS A 170 10.76 10.39 -9.43
N GLU A 171 11.57 9.36 -9.66
CA GLU A 171 11.13 8.10 -10.27
C GLU A 171 10.09 7.35 -9.42
N PHE A 172 10.21 7.42 -8.10
CA PHE A 172 9.22 6.89 -7.17
C PHE A 172 7.86 7.58 -7.36
N ARG A 173 7.85 8.92 -7.48
CA ARG A 173 6.60 9.66 -7.73
C ARG A 173 6.00 9.37 -9.10
N ALA A 174 6.84 9.08 -10.10
CA ALA A 174 6.42 8.74 -11.45
C ALA A 174 6.08 7.24 -11.63
N THR A 175 5.98 6.47 -10.55
CA THR A 175 5.68 5.03 -10.65
C THR A 175 4.20 4.80 -11.02
N PRO A 176 3.92 3.91 -11.99
CA PRO A 176 2.55 3.56 -12.38
C PRO A 176 1.71 2.96 -11.25
N PHE A 177 0.38 3.05 -11.37
CA PHE A 177 -0.56 2.68 -10.30
C PHE A 177 -0.56 1.18 -9.96
N GLU A 178 -0.10 0.32 -10.87
CA GLU A 178 -0.11 -1.14 -10.73
C GLU A 178 0.95 -1.67 -9.75
N PHE A 179 1.86 -0.82 -9.30
CA PHE A 179 2.97 -1.20 -8.43
C PHE A 179 2.56 -1.19 -6.96
N THR A 180 3.04 -2.16 -6.19
CA THR A 180 3.04 -2.03 -4.72
C THR A 180 4.08 -1.00 -4.29
N VAL A 181 4.02 -0.59 -3.03
CA VAL A 181 4.99 0.36 -2.46
C VAL A 181 6.42 -0.19 -2.53
N GLU A 182 6.60 -1.46 -2.21
CA GLU A 182 7.88 -2.13 -2.23
C GLU A 182 8.45 -2.21 -3.65
N GLN A 183 7.60 -2.57 -4.62
CA GLN A 183 7.96 -2.61 -6.04
C GLN A 183 8.32 -1.20 -6.55
N ALA A 184 7.55 -0.18 -6.18
CA ALA A 184 7.83 1.21 -6.52
C ALA A 184 9.19 1.68 -6.00
N ILE A 185 9.56 1.27 -4.77
CA ILE A 185 10.88 1.57 -4.20
C ILE A 185 11.99 0.93 -5.04
N ARG A 186 11.88 -0.35 -5.36
CA ARG A 186 12.89 -1.07 -6.15
C ARG A 186 13.01 -0.54 -7.58
N ARG A 187 11.87 -0.22 -8.22
CA ARG A 187 11.80 0.42 -9.52
C ARG A 187 12.55 1.76 -9.51
N ALA A 188 12.28 2.60 -8.53
CA ALA A 188 12.90 3.91 -8.37
C ALA A 188 14.43 3.82 -8.16
N GLN A 189 14.89 2.87 -7.35
CA GLN A 189 16.33 2.62 -7.17
C GLN A 189 16.99 2.22 -8.50
N ALA A 190 16.41 1.25 -9.22
CA ALA A 190 16.94 0.77 -10.49
C ALA A 190 17.06 1.90 -11.52
N LEU A 191 15.99 2.68 -11.71
CA LEU A 191 15.99 3.84 -12.62
C LEU A 191 17.01 4.91 -12.18
N GLY A 192 17.08 5.17 -10.88
CA GLY A 192 18.07 6.09 -10.30
C GLY A 192 19.52 5.66 -10.55
N PHE A 193 19.78 4.36 -10.56
CA PHE A 193 21.09 3.78 -10.87
C PHE A 193 21.38 3.65 -12.38
N GLY A 194 20.43 4.02 -13.24
CA GLY A 194 20.61 4.07 -14.69
C GLY A 194 20.07 2.86 -15.45
N ALA A 195 19.23 2.01 -14.83
CA ALA A 195 18.50 0.99 -15.57
C ALA A 195 17.54 1.63 -16.59
N ASN A 196 17.27 0.92 -17.68
CA ASN A 196 16.11 1.23 -18.53
C ASN A 196 14.80 0.76 -17.85
N VAL A 197 13.65 1.17 -18.39
CA VAL A 197 12.33 0.87 -17.80
C VAL A 197 12.10 -0.63 -17.66
N LEU A 198 12.32 -1.41 -18.72
CA LEU A 198 12.11 -2.87 -18.70
C LEU A 198 12.93 -3.56 -17.59
N ARG A 199 14.19 -3.17 -17.41
CA ARG A 199 15.04 -3.72 -16.35
C ARG A 199 14.63 -3.27 -14.96
N ALA A 200 14.19 -2.02 -14.81
CA ALA A 200 13.66 -1.52 -13.56
C ALA A 200 12.39 -2.28 -13.14
N GLU A 201 11.54 -2.63 -14.10
CA GLU A 201 10.37 -3.47 -13.86
C GLU A 201 10.78 -4.88 -13.43
N VAL A 202 11.69 -5.55 -14.16
CA VAL A 202 12.20 -6.86 -13.76
C VAL A 202 12.74 -6.85 -12.32
N LEU A 203 13.50 -5.82 -11.94
CA LEU A 203 14.02 -5.68 -10.58
C LEU A 203 12.90 -5.42 -9.56
N ALA A 204 11.87 -4.65 -9.92
CA ALA A 204 10.72 -4.38 -9.06
C ALA A 204 9.89 -5.64 -8.78
N TRP A 205 9.71 -6.50 -9.78
CA TRP A 205 8.93 -7.74 -9.66
C TRP A 205 9.69 -8.92 -9.06
N SER A 206 11.01 -8.79 -8.86
CA SER A 206 11.86 -9.85 -8.31
C SER A 206 11.80 -9.99 -6.78
N SER A 207 12.48 -10.99 -6.23
CA SER A 207 12.64 -11.18 -4.78
C SER A 207 13.20 -9.98 -4.01
N LEU A 208 13.79 -8.99 -4.70
CA LEU A 208 14.27 -7.75 -4.09
C LEU A 208 13.18 -6.97 -3.35
N GLN A 209 11.91 -7.05 -3.78
CA GLN A 209 10.81 -6.33 -3.12
C GLN A 209 10.36 -6.95 -1.78
N ARG A 210 10.76 -8.20 -1.46
CA ARG A 210 10.21 -8.94 -0.31
C ARG A 210 10.45 -8.27 1.05
N ASN A 211 11.58 -7.60 1.23
CA ASN A 211 11.89 -6.80 2.41
C ASN A 211 13.07 -5.84 2.15
N PHE A 212 13.35 -4.96 3.11
CA PHE A 212 14.46 -4.00 3.07
C PHE A 212 15.59 -4.30 4.07
N GLU A 213 15.69 -5.56 4.53
CA GLU A 213 16.85 -5.98 5.33
C GLU A 213 18.12 -6.00 4.46
N ASN A 214 19.28 -5.73 5.07
CA ASN A 214 20.58 -5.64 4.40
C ASN A 214 20.54 -4.72 3.17
N GLU A 215 19.84 -3.59 3.28
CA GLU A 215 19.55 -2.70 2.16
C GLU A 215 20.80 -2.21 1.43
N ALA A 216 21.90 -1.96 2.14
CA ALA A 216 23.15 -1.54 1.52
C ALA A 216 23.65 -2.55 0.48
N PHE A 217 23.56 -3.85 0.79
CA PHE A 217 23.93 -4.92 -0.13
C PHE A 217 22.92 -5.05 -1.28
N LYS A 218 21.61 -4.97 -0.99
CA LYS A 218 20.59 -5.00 -2.05
C LYS A 218 20.72 -3.83 -3.02
N ALA A 219 21.03 -2.64 -2.52
CA ALA A 219 21.31 -1.47 -3.34
C ALA A 219 22.54 -1.70 -4.24
N GLU A 220 23.60 -2.34 -3.72
CA GLU A 220 24.76 -2.76 -4.53
C GLU A 220 24.35 -3.75 -5.64
N VAL A 221 23.51 -4.75 -5.33
CA VAL A 221 22.98 -5.71 -6.30
C VAL A 221 22.13 -5.03 -7.37
N ILE A 222 21.21 -4.14 -6.98
CA ILE A 222 20.36 -3.38 -7.92
C ILE A 222 21.24 -2.51 -8.82
N GLN A 223 22.22 -1.80 -8.26
CA GLN A 223 23.15 -0.97 -9.01
C GLN A 223 23.98 -1.80 -10.00
N PHE A 224 24.43 -2.99 -9.58
CA PHE A 224 25.13 -3.93 -10.45
C PHE A 224 24.25 -4.38 -11.62
N ILE A 225 23.04 -4.90 -11.33
CA ILE A 225 22.13 -5.41 -12.36
C ILE A 225 21.68 -4.30 -13.30
N ALA A 226 21.41 -3.09 -12.79
CA ALA A 226 21.01 -1.93 -13.60
C ALA A 226 21.96 -1.66 -14.78
N ARG A 227 23.25 -1.95 -14.61
CA ARG A 227 24.33 -1.68 -15.58
C ARG A 227 24.68 -2.87 -16.48
N VAL A 228 24.04 -4.02 -16.29
CA VAL A 228 24.25 -5.21 -17.14
C VAL A 228 23.84 -4.85 -18.58
N PRO A 229 24.68 -5.06 -19.61
CA PRO A 229 24.34 -4.67 -20.97
C PRO A 229 23.23 -5.53 -21.58
N GLU A 230 23.17 -6.82 -21.22
CA GLU A 230 22.20 -7.78 -21.76
C GLU A 230 20.77 -7.47 -21.32
N ASN A 231 19.80 -7.75 -22.19
CA ASN A 231 18.39 -7.75 -21.80
C ASN A 231 18.13 -8.92 -20.86
N LEU A 232 17.60 -8.63 -19.68
CA LEU A 232 17.34 -9.62 -18.65
C LEU A 232 15.84 -9.79 -18.48
N THR A 233 15.39 -11.04 -18.36
CA THR A 233 14.04 -11.39 -17.95
C THR A 233 14.02 -11.77 -16.47
N ILE A 234 12.82 -11.83 -15.90
CA ILE A 234 12.65 -12.25 -14.50
C ILE A 234 13.19 -13.65 -14.23
N ASP A 235 12.96 -14.60 -15.15
CA ASP A 235 13.42 -16.00 -15.03
C ASP A 235 14.94 -16.13 -15.04
N VAL A 236 15.63 -15.14 -15.58
CA VAL A 236 17.10 -15.07 -15.62
C VAL A 236 17.65 -14.36 -14.38
N VAL A 237 16.93 -13.35 -13.87
CA VAL A 237 17.36 -12.56 -12.69
C VAL A 237 17.10 -13.31 -11.38
N GLU A 238 15.94 -13.93 -11.21
CA GLU A 238 15.53 -14.52 -9.94
C GLU A 238 16.48 -15.63 -9.46
N PRO A 239 16.91 -16.61 -10.29
CA PRO A 239 17.88 -17.63 -9.85
C PRO A 239 19.22 -17.04 -9.41
N VAL A 240 19.65 -15.94 -10.04
CA VAL A 240 20.88 -15.23 -9.68
C VAL A 240 20.71 -14.52 -8.34
N LEU A 241 19.56 -13.87 -8.09
CA LEU A 241 19.25 -13.26 -6.80
C LEU A 241 19.21 -14.30 -5.67
N GLU A 242 18.60 -15.46 -5.91
CA GLU A 242 18.57 -16.55 -4.93
C GLU A 242 19.98 -17.02 -4.56
N TYR A 243 20.84 -17.22 -5.56
CA TYR A 243 22.25 -17.57 -5.35
C TYR A 243 22.99 -16.46 -4.57
N VAL A 244 22.88 -15.20 -5.01
CA VAL A 244 23.58 -14.06 -4.41
C VAL A 244 23.16 -13.84 -2.96
N PHE A 245 21.87 -13.93 -2.65
CA PHE A 245 21.36 -13.82 -1.28
C PHE A 245 21.79 -15.01 -0.42
N GLN A 246 21.86 -16.22 -0.98
CA GLN A 246 22.40 -17.36 -0.25
C GLN A 246 23.89 -17.16 0.09
N MET A 247 24.69 -16.65 -0.84
CA MET A 247 26.10 -16.37 -0.60
C MET A 247 26.29 -15.29 0.45
N GLN A 248 25.48 -14.22 0.42
CA GLN A 248 25.54 -13.16 1.43
C GLN A 248 25.11 -13.64 2.82
N ARG A 249 24.13 -14.56 2.91
CA ARG A 249 23.73 -15.17 4.18
C ARG A 249 24.85 -16.04 4.79
N GLN A 250 25.61 -16.75 3.96
CA GLN A 250 26.72 -17.60 4.40
C GLN A 250 27.98 -16.79 4.71
N ASN A 251 28.19 -15.69 3.99
CA ASN A 251 29.32 -14.81 4.15
C ASN A 251 28.85 -13.34 4.11
N PRO A 252 28.71 -12.68 5.28
CA PRO A 252 28.32 -11.28 5.35
C PRO A 252 29.27 -10.31 4.62
N ALA A 253 30.51 -10.71 4.34
CA ALA A 253 31.47 -9.92 3.56
C ALA A 253 31.33 -10.12 2.03
N TYR A 254 30.36 -10.92 1.56
CA TYR A 254 30.11 -11.10 0.14
C TYR A 254 29.68 -9.77 -0.50
N SER A 255 30.30 -9.46 -1.64
CA SER A 255 30.08 -8.22 -2.41
C SER A 255 30.04 -8.51 -3.91
N MET A 256 29.41 -7.60 -4.66
CA MET A 256 29.33 -7.61 -6.11
C MET A 256 30.59 -7.07 -6.78
N ARG A 257 31.53 -6.50 -6.02
CA ARG A 257 32.79 -5.97 -6.55
C ARG A 257 33.59 -7.08 -7.27
N GLY A 258 34.01 -6.79 -8.50
CA GLY A 258 34.80 -7.71 -9.33
C GLY A 258 34.00 -8.87 -9.92
N ARG A 259 32.67 -8.90 -9.78
CA ARG A 259 31.80 -9.89 -10.41
C ARG A 259 31.41 -9.47 -11.82
N THR A 260 31.12 -10.43 -12.67
CA THR A 260 30.50 -10.23 -13.98
C THR A 260 29.17 -10.98 -14.03
N TRP A 261 28.24 -10.49 -14.86
CA TRP A 261 26.93 -11.12 -15.01
C TRP A 261 27.04 -12.59 -15.47
N ALA A 262 27.85 -12.84 -16.50
CA ALA A 262 28.10 -14.19 -17.02
C ALA A 262 28.64 -15.16 -15.96
N ALA A 263 29.56 -14.70 -15.10
CA ALA A 263 30.10 -15.53 -14.02
C ALA A 263 29.02 -15.84 -12.97
N LEU A 264 28.21 -14.86 -12.58
CA LEU A 264 27.13 -15.06 -11.60
C LEU A 264 26.03 -15.98 -12.14
N ALA A 265 25.64 -15.82 -13.40
CA ALA A 265 24.66 -16.69 -14.05
C ALA A 265 25.14 -18.15 -14.08
N ARG A 266 26.40 -18.38 -14.44
CA ARG A 266 27.00 -19.73 -14.44
C ARG A 266 27.05 -20.32 -13.04
N LEU A 267 27.56 -19.57 -12.05
CA LEU A 267 27.67 -20.03 -10.66
C LEU A 267 26.29 -20.31 -10.04
N SER A 268 25.30 -19.46 -10.34
CA SER A 268 23.91 -19.68 -9.93
C SER A 268 23.36 -20.98 -10.51
N ALA A 269 23.55 -21.24 -11.80
CA ALA A 269 23.09 -22.48 -12.45
C ALA A 269 23.79 -23.74 -11.91
N GLU A 270 25.09 -23.67 -11.62
CA GLU A 270 25.83 -24.75 -10.94
C GLU A 270 25.27 -25.00 -9.53
N TRP A 271 25.11 -23.94 -8.74
CA TRP A 271 24.57 -24.03 -7.39
C TRP A 271 23.16 -24.63 -7.34
N HIS A 272 22.27 -24.21 -8.24
CA HIS A 272 20.90 -24.75 -8.33
C HIS A 272 20.88 -26.24 -8.70
N ARG A 273 21.74 -26.69 -9.62
CA ARG A 273 21.87 -28.12 -9.95
C ARG A 273 22.34 -28.94 -8.75
N ASP A 274 23.31 -28.43 -7.99
CA ASP A 274 23.80 -29.12 -6.79
C ASP A 274 22.76 -29.14 -5.67
N MET A 275 21.98 -28.07 -5.50
CA MET A 275 20.87 -28.04 -4.54
C MET A 275 19.74 -29.00 -4.92
N ALA A 276 19.45 -29.16 -6.20
CA ALA A 276 18.46 -30.13 -6.68
C ALA A 276 18.91 -31.57 -6.36
N ARG A 277 20.15 -31.93 -6.69
CA ARG A 277 20.72 -33.26 -6.37
C ARG A 277 20.67 -33.58 -4.89
N LYS A 278 20.94 -32.60 -4.02
CA LYS A 278 20.87 -32.78 -2.56
C LYS A 278 19.46 -32.97 -2.00
N ARG A 279 18.42 -32.58 -2.74
CA ARG A 279 17.02 -32.77 -2.32
C ARG A 279 16.47 -34.13 -2.74
N GLU A 280 17.06 -34.74 -3.76
CA GLU A 280 16.68 -36.06 -4.29
C GLU A 280 17.39 -37.22 -3.60
N ALA A 281 18.47 -36.95 -2.86
CA ALA A 281 19.23 -37.91 -2.05
C ALA A 281 18.72 -37.97 -0.61
#